data_AF-A0A3R7WAS5-F1
#
_entry.id   AF-A0A3R7WAS5-F1
#
_cell.length_a   1.000
_cell.length_b   1.000
_cell.length_c   1.000
_cell.angle_alpha   90.00
_cell.angle_beta   90.00
_cell.angle_gamma   90.00
#
_symmetry.space_group_name_H-M   'P 1'
#
loop_
_entity.id
_entity.type
_entity.pdbx_description
1 polymer ?
#
loop_
_entity_poly.entity_id
_entity_poly.type
_entity_poly.pdbx_seq_one_letter_code
_entity_poly.pdbx_strand_id
1 'polypeptide(L)'
;MQVIFIPKPGIDLYRTLLLSETSRMILRFYSPRRRDDGCVEVPVATLGSALSLASELRWYIRRYTSVTLFKTRDGIVISKNLAKEIYERSLPYPGEDWPYSYTCSIHQPGKPDQQLVILCLEGERPESSRKHQTATSDTPEADTGFEDSEFDSQKDPEFKPDPES
;
A
#
# COMPACT_ATOMS: atom_id res chain seq x y z
N MET A 1 4.44 12.32 -16.83
CA MET A 1 4.22 11.18 -15.92
C MET A 1 3.36 11.66 -14.77
N GLN A 2 2.52 10.81 -14.20
CA GLN A 2 1.70 11.16 -13.04
C GLN A 2 1.57 9.96 -12.10
N VAL A 3 1.48 10.23 -10.79
CA VAL A 3 1.05 9.23 -9.80
C VAL A 3 -0.42 9.46 -9.51
N ILE A 4 -1.22 8.41 -9.51
CA ILE A 4 -2.64 8.45 -9.18
C ILE A 4 -2.84 7.66 -7.89
N PHE A 5 -3.35 8.33 -6.86
CA PHE A 5 -3.73 7.71 -5.60
C PHE A 5 -5.25 7.57 -5.54
N ILE A 6 -5.74 6.33 -5.52
CA ILE A 6 -7.16 6.03 -5.33
C ILE A 6 -7.44 5.98 -3.82
N PRO A 7 -8.33 6.81 -3.27
CA PRO A 7 -8.65 6.79 -1.84
C PRO A 7 -9.30 5.47 -1.42
N LYS A 8 -9.27 5.17 -0.12
CA LYS A 8 -10.22 4.21 0.47
C LYS A 8 -11.62 4.85 0.54
N PRO A 9 -12.70 4.04 0.58
CA PRO A 9 -14.06 4.56 0.65
C PRO A 9 -14.25 5.56 1.80
N GLY A 10 -14.92 6.68 1.52
CA GLY A 10 -15.22 7.72 2.51
C GLY A 10 -14.08 8.68 2.85
N ILE A 11 -12.92 8.59 2.18
CA ILE A 11 -11.76 9.45 2.48
C ILE A 11 -11.61 10.55 1.42
N ASP A 12 -11.62 11.81 1.85
CA ASP A 12 -11.15 12.95 1.04
C ASP A 12 -9.62 13.00 1.08
N LEU A 13 -8.98 12.21 0.23
CA LEU A 13 -7.53 12.04 0.25
C LEU A 13 -6.77 13.36 0.00
N TYR A 14 -7.28 14.23 -0.88
CA TYR A 14 -6.66 15.51 -1.16
C TYR A 14 -6.56 16.36 0.11
N ARG A 15 -7.70 16.52 0.80
CA ARG A 15 -7.73 17.28 2.06
C ARG A 15 -6.90 16.60 3.15
N THR A 16 -6.98 15.28 3.28
CA THR A 16 -6.19 14.54 4.28
C THR A 16 -4.69 14.73 4.10
N LEU A 17 -4.18 14.70 2.86
CA LEU A 17 -2.77 14.92 2.56
C LEU A 17 -2.33 16.37 2.82
N LEU A 18 -3.20 17.37 2.62
CA LEU A 18 -2.84 18.77 2.86
C LEU A 18 -2.98 19.19 4.34
N LEU A 19 -3.78 18.48 5.14
CA LEU A 19 -3.92 18.74 6.57
C LEU A 19 -2.70 18.31 7.39
N SER A 20 -1.94 17.32 6.91
CA SER A 20 -0.76 16.85 7.63
C SER A 20 0.49 17.59 7.18
N GLU A 21 1.23 18.14 8.15
CA GLU A 21 2.44 18.92 7.91
C GLU A 21 3.47 18.17 7.08
N THR A 22 3.73 16.92 7.44
CA THR A 22 4.75 16.09 6.78
C THR A 22 4.38 15.80 5.32
N SER A 23 3.15 15.38 5.03
CA SER A 23 2.72 15.16 3.65
C SER A 23 2.67 16.46 2.85
N ARG A 24 2.29 17.58 3.47
CA ARG A 24 2.35 18.91 2.84
C ARG A 24 3.77 19.31 2.48
N MET A 25 4.74 19.06 3.37
CA MET A 25 6.16 19.31 3.09
C MET A 25 6.69 18.45 1.94
N ILE A 26 6.31 17.17 1.88
CA ILE A 26 6.66 16.27 0.78
C ILE A 26 6.05 16.78 -0.54
N LEU A 27 4.76 17.13 -0.51
CA LEU A 27 4.01 17.56 -1.68
C LEU A 27 4.30 19.00 -2.13
N ARG A 28 5.06 19.81 -1.37
CA ARG A 28 5.23 21.26 -1.64
C ARG A 28 5.86 21.58 -2.99
N PHE A 29 6.68 20.67 -3.52
CA PHE A 29 7.32 20.81 -4.83
C PHE A 29 6.51 20.17 -5.95
N TYR A 30 5.39 19.55 -5.59
CA TYR A 30 4.47 18.94 -6.51
C TYR A 30 3.19 19.78 -6.57
N SER A 31 2.46 19.69 -7.68
CA SER A 31 1.14 20.33 -7.81
C SER A 31 0.06 19.25 -7.75
N PRO A 32 -0.23 18.67 -6.57
CA PRO A 32 -1.26 17.65 -6.47
C PRO A 32 -2.60 18.23 -6.92
N ARG A 33 -3.33 17.45 -7.72
CA ARG A 33 -4.64 17.82 -8.26
C ARG A 33 -5.68 16.85 -7.71
N ARG A 34 -6.78 17.40 -7.21
CA ARG A 34 -7.97 16.63 -6.89
C ARG A 34 -8.70 16.32 -8.18
N ARG A 35 -8.96 15.05 -8.44
CA ARG A 35 -9.84 14.62 -9.53
C ARG A 35 -11.27 14.52 -9.01
N ASP A 36 -12.22 14.66 -9.93
CA ASP A 36 -13.64 14.59 -9.63
C ASP A 36 -14.07 13.28 -8.99
N ASP A 37 -13.41 12.16 -9.32
CA ASP A 37 -13.64 10.83 -8.75
C ASP A 37 -12.98 10.63 -7.35
N GLY A 38 -12.47 11.72 -6.75
CA GLY A 38 -11.82 11.69 -5.44
C GLY A 38 -10.38 11.19 -5.44
N CYS A 39 -9.87 10.75 -6.59
CA CYS A 39 -8.47 10.43 -6.72
C CYS A 39 -7.62 11.68 -6.60
N VAL A 40 -6.38 11.48 -6.18
CA VAL A 40 -5.36 12.53 -6.20
C VAL A 40 -4.34 12.20 -7.26
N GLU A 41 -4.18 13.09 -8.23
CA GLU A 41 -3.13 13.01 -9.23
C GLU A 41 -1.96 13.90 -8.82
N VAL A 42 -0.74 13.38 -8.90
CA VAL A 42 0.46 14.16 -8.67
C VAL A 42 1.33 14.12 -9.92
N PRO A 43 1.45 15.24 -10.66
CA PRO A 43 2.36 15.34 -11.79
C PRO A 43 3.80 15.17 -11.33
N VAL A 44 4.57 14.38 -12.07
CA VAL A 44 5.98 14.09 -11.80
C VAL A 44 6.78 14.07 -13.10
N ALA A 45 8.07 14.35 -13.02
CA ALA A 45 8.94 14.45 -14.19
C ALA A 45 9.22 13.07 -14.81
N THR A 46 9.55 12.09 -13.96
CA THR A 46 10.01 10.75 -14.38
C THR A 46 9.36 9.65 -13.54
N LEU A 47 9.44 8.41 -14.02
CA LEU A 47 8.99 7.24 -13.26
C LEU A 47 9.76 7.08 -11.94
N GLY A 48 11.07 7.34 -11.94
CA GLY A 48 11.89 7.33 -10.71
C GLY A 48 11.39 8.34 -9.67
N SER A 49 11.08 9.58 -10.09
CA SER A 49 10.50 10.58 -9.18
C SER A 49 9.11 10.16 -8.66
N ALA A 50 8.33 9.45 -9.48
CA ALA A 50 7.05 8.89 -9.11
C ALA A 50 7.19 7.85 -7.99
N LEU A 51 8.13 6.91 -8.14
CA LEU A 51 8.43 5.86 -7.17
C LEU A 51 9.04 6.41 -5.88
N SER A 52 9.89 7.42 -6.00
CA SER A 52 10.47 8.14 -4.86
C SER A 52 9.37 8.84 -4.04
N LEU A 53 8.48 9.61 -4.69
CA LEU A 53 7.33 10.23 -4.03
C LEU A 53 6.43 9.20 -3.35
N ALA A 54 6.15 8.08 -4.02
CA ALA A 54 5.36 6.99 -3.43
C ALA A 54 6.04 6.34 -2.21
N SER A 55 7.36 6.42 -2.11
CA SER A 55 8.12 5.93 -0.96
C SER A 55 8.11 6.92 0.20
N GLU A 56 8.25 8.22 -0.09
CA GLU A 56 8.13 9.29 0.92
C GLU A 56 6.72 9.34 1.53
N LEU A 57 5.69 9.12 0.72
CA LEU A 57 4.29 9.07 1.17
C LEU A 57 3.84 7.68 1.64
N ARG A 58 4.74 6.71 1.80
CA ARG A 58 4.41 5.30 2.05
C ARG A 58 3.42 5.10 3.20
N TRP A 59 3.60 5.81 4.32
CA TRP A 59 2.70 5.71 5.47
C TRP A 59 1.28 6.18 5.12
N TYR A 60 1.14 7.33 4.45
CA TYR A 60 -0.14 7.89 4.02
C TYR A 60 -0.82 7.00 2.98
N ILE A 61 -0.06 6.51 2.00
CA ILE A 61 -0.57 5.61 0.97
C ILE A 61 -1.16 4.35 1.61
N ARG A 62 -0.40 3.68 2.49
CA ARG A 62 -0.88 2.48 3.18
C ARG A 62 -2.13 2.76 4.02
N ARG A 63 -2.23 3.93 4.65
CA ARG A 63 -3.33 4.26 5.55
C ARG A 63 -4.59 4.73 4.82
N TYR A 64 -4.47 5.58 3.80
CA TYR A 64 -5.58 6.31 3.20
C TYR A 64 -5.89 5.93 1.75
N THR A 65 -4.95 5.27 1.06
CA THR A 65 -5.09 4.89 -0.36
C THR A 65 -5.45 3.41 -0.47
N SER A 66 -6.33 3.08 -1.40
CA SER A 66 -6.71 1.71 -1.75
C SER A 66 -5.77 1.11 -2.79
N VAL A 67 -5.43 1.89 -3.82
CA VAL A 67 -4.54 1.49 -4.92
C VAL A 67 -3.67 2.68 -5.34
N THR A 68 -2.38 2.43 -5.60
CA THR A 68 -1.47 3.41 -6.20
C THR A 68 -1.17 3.01 -7.64
N LEU A 69 -1.41 3.94 -8.56
CA LEU A 69 -1.22 3.75 -10.00
C LEU A 69 -0.30 4.81 -10.57
N PHE A 70 0.24 4.54 -11.76
CA PHE A 70 1.12 5.44 -12.47
C PHE A 70 0.57 5.66 -13.87
N LYS A 71 0.56 6.90 -14.35
CA LYS A 71 0.13 7.24 -15.69
C LYS A 71 1.32 7.70 -16.52
N THR A 72 1.53 7.04 -17.65
CA THR A 72 2.59 7.37 -18.60
C THR A 72 2.29 8.68 -19.34
N ARG A 73 3.26 9.18 -20.11
CA ARG A 73 3.05 10.37 -20.94
C ARG A 73 2.00 10.12 -22.02
N ASP A 74 1.91 8.90 -22.52
CA ASP A 74 0.99 8.46 -23.57
C ASP A 74 -0.42 8.16 -23.03
N GLY A 75 -0.66 8.41 -21.74
CA GLY A 75 -1.96 8.27 -21.11
C GLY A 75 -2.25 6.88 -20.55
N ILE A 76 -1.33 5.93 -20.74
CA ILE A 76 -1.44 4.54 -20.27
C ILE A 76 -1.32 4.49 -18.75
N VAL A 77 -2.21 3.76 -18.09
CA VAL A 77 -2.18 3.56 -16.64
C VAL A 77 -1.56 2.20 -16.34
N ILE A 78 -0.54 2.19 -15.48
CA ILE A 78 0.21 1.01 -15.08
C ILE A 78 0.13 0.78 -13.57
N SER A 79 0.21 -0.48 -13.17
CA SER A 79 0.26 -0.89 -11.77
C SER A 79 1.57 -0.44 -11.11
N LYS A 80 1.59 -0.38 -9.78
CA LYS A 80 2.81 -0.10 -9.02
C LYS A 80 3.89 -1.15 -9.21
N ASN A 81 3.53 -2.43 -9.35
CA ASN A 81 4.52 -3.49 -9.51
C ASN A 81 5.13 -3.45 -10.91
N LEU A 82 4.31 -3.24 -11.95
CA LEU A 82 4.81 -3.02 -13.30
C LEU A 82 5.72 -1.79 -13.39
N ALA A 83 5.33 -0.68 -12.76
CA ALA A 83 6.15 0.52 -12.66
C ALA A 83 7.53 0.26 -12.03
N LYS A 84 7.59 -0.57 -10.98
CA LYS A 84 8.86 -0.97 -10.36
C LYS A 84 9.72 -1.80 -11.30
N GLU A 85 9.16 -2.82 -11.94
CA GLU A 85 9.90 -3.67 -12.88
C GLU A 85 10.46 -2.86 -14.05
N ILE A 86 9.68 -1.92 -14.60
CA ILE A 86 10.14 -0.98 -15.64
C ILE A 86 11.34 -0.18 -15.15
N TYR A 87 11.28 0.35 -13.92
CA TYR A 87 12.34 1.17 -13.37
C TYR A 87 13.60 0.37 -13.02
N GLU A 88 13.43 -0.78 -12.36
CA GLU A 88 14.53 -1.60 -11.84
C GLU A 88 15.27 -2.37 -12.94
N ARG A 89 14.53 -2.86 -13.96
CA ARG A 89 15.10 -3.64 -15.06
C ARG A 89 15.25 -2.85 -16.35
N SER A 90 14.92 -1.56 -16.36
CA SER A 90 14.92 -0.71 -17.56
C SER A 90 14.08 -1.30 -18.71
N LEU A 91 12.92 -1.88 -18.39
CA LEU A 91 12.01 -2.40 -19.42
C LEU A 91 11.44 -1.26 -20.26
N PRO A 92 11.07 -1.51 -21.53
CA PRO A 92 10.30 -0.55 -22.30
C PRO A 92 8.95 -0.28 -21.62
N TYR A 93 8.41 0.93 -21.83
CA TYR A 93 7.04 1.22 -21.39
C TYR A 93 6.05 0.36 -22.18
N PRO A 94 5.03 -0.21 -21.51
CA PRO A 94 4.03 -1.05 -22.15
C PRO A 94 3.19 -0.20 -23.11
N GLY A 95 2.92 -0.76 -24.29
CA GLY A 95 2.01 -0.20 -25.29
C GLY A 95 0.62 -0.84 -25.22
N GLU A 96 -0.16 -0.63 -26.28
CA GLU A 96 -1.49 -1.25 -26.46
C GLU A 96 -1.42 -2.78 -26.65
N ASP A 97 -0.25 -3.29 -27.05
CA ASP A 97 0.06 -4.70 -27.26
C ASP A 97 0.37 -5.46 -25.97
N TRP A 98 0.35 -4.78 -24.82
CA TRP A 98 0.67 -5.41 -23.55
C TRP A 98 -0.39 -6.45 -23.13
N PRO A 99 -0.01 -7.73 -22.90
CA PRO A 99 -0.97 -8.83 -22.79
C PRO A 99 -1.72 -8.89 -21.45
N TYR A 100 -1.26 -8.16 -20.42
CA TYR A 100 -1.79 -8.28 -19.06
C TYR A 100 -2.40 -6.96 -18.58
N SER A 101 -3.71 -6.97 -18.34
CA SER A 101 -4.42 -5.83 -17.76
C SER A 101 -5.56 -6.27 -16.85
N TYR A 102 -5.94 -5.39 -15.93
CA TYR A 102 -7.16 -5.53 -15.14
C TYR A 102 -7.93 -4.22 -15.08
N THR A 103 -9.23 -4.31 -14.81
CA THR A 103 -10.09 -3.12 -14.63
C THR A 103 -10.23 -2.81 -13.15
N CYS A 104 -9.96 -1.56 -12.76
CA CYS A 104 -10.26 -1.04 -11.43
C CYS A 104 -11.48 -0.14 -11.51
N SER A 105 -12.45 -0.40 -10.64
CA SER A 105 -13.62 0.47 -10.48
C SER A 105 -13.39 1.42 -9.31
N ILE A 106 -13.55 2.72 -9.56
CA ILE A 106 -13.51 3.78 -8.56
C ILE A 106 -14.96 4.10 -8.21
N HIS A 107 -15.37 3.68 -7.01
CA HIS A 107 -16.68 3.98 -6.47
C HIS A 107 -16.62 5.25 -5.64
N GLN A 108 -17.48 6.21 -5.98
CA GLN A 108 -17.68 7.43 -5.19
C GLN A 108 -19.15 7.68 -4.89
N PRO A 109 -19.49 8.06 -3.65
CA PRO A 109 -20.85 8.44 -3.31
C PRO A 109 -21.33 9.62 -4.17
N GLY A 110 -22.44 9.43 -4.88
CA GLY A 110 -23.07 10.49 -5.69
C GLY A 110 -22.44 10.73 -7.06
N LYS A 111 -21.52 9.88 -7.52
CA LYS A 111 -20.96 9.90 -8.89
C LYS A 111 -21.07 8.53 -9.55
N PRO A 112 -21.14 8.45 -10.89
CA PRO A 112 -21.10 7.15 -11.57
C PRO A 112 -19.76 6.45 -11.31
N ASP A 113 -19.81 5.12 -11.25
CA ASP A 113 -18.60 4.32 -11.12
C ASP A 113 -17.68 4.54 -12.33
N GLN A 114 -16.45 4.97 -12.05
CA GLN A 114 -15.44 5.16 -13.08
C GLN A 114 -14.59 3.90 -13.19
N GLN A 115 -14.48 3.35 -14.40
CA GLN A 115 -13.58 2.23 -14.68
C GLN A 115 -12.26 2.73 -15.27
N LEU A 116 -11.16 2.14 -14.82
CA LEU A 116 -9.81 2.36 -15.35
C LEU A 116 -9.21 1.02 -15.75
N VAL A 117 -8.73 0.93 -17.00
CA VAL A 117 -7.91 -0.19 -17.46
C VAL A 117 -6.47 0.05 -17.01
N ILE A 118 -5.90 -0.93 -16.32
CA ILE A 118 -4.56 -0.85 -15.73
C ILE A 118 -3.73 -1.98 -16.28
N LEU A 119 -2.61 -1.64 -16.93
CA LEU A 119 -1.62 -2.62 -17.35
C LEU A 119 -0.81 -3.10 -16.15
N CYS A 120 -0.58 -4.40 -16.08
CA CYS A 120 0.01 -5.04 -14.91
C CYS A 120 1.01 -6.13 -15.30
N LEU A 121 1.68 -6.72 -14.31
CA LEU A 121 2.48 -7.92 -14.55
C LEU A 121 1.60 -9.16 -14.69
N GLU A 122 2.16 -10.22 -15.26
CA GLU A 122 1.51 -11.53 -15.31
C GLU A 122 1.17 -12.02 -13.90
N GLY A 123 -0.05 -12.48 -13.70
CA GLY A 123 -0.53 -12.99 -12.40
C GLY A 123 -0.75 -11.92 -11.32
N GLU A 124 -0.56 -10.63 -11.64
CA GLU A 124 -0.80 -9.55 -10.69
C GLU A 124 -2.30 -9.39 -10.39
N ARG A 125 -2.67 -9.51 -9.11
CA ARG A 125 -4.03 -9.21 -8.66
C ARG A 125 -4.15 -7.78 -8.14
N PRO A 126 -5.30 -7.11 -8.33
CA PRO A 126 -5.51 -5.75 -7.85
C PRO A 126 -5.26 -5.64 -6.33
N GLU A 127 -4.58 -4.58 -5.89
CA GLU A 127 -4.34 -4.34 -4.45
C GLU A 127 -5.67 -4.23 -3.66
N SER A 128 -6.74 -3.77 -4.32
CA SER A 128 -8.09 -3.69 -3.75
C SER A 128 -8.73 -5.05 -3.42
N SER A 129 -8.25 -6.14 -4.03
CA SER A 129 -8.78 -7.50 -3.81
C SER A 129 -8.16 -8.21 -2.59
N ARG A 130 -7.15 -7.63 -1.94
CA ARG A 130 -6.45 -8.27 -0.79
C ARG A 130 -7.22 -8.25 0.53
N LYS A 131 -8.48 -7.76 0.54
CA LYS A 131 -9.33 -7.74 1.74
C LYS A 131 -10.49 -8.72 1.67
N HIS A 132 -10.18 -10.00 1.42
CA HIS A 132 -10.94 -11.13 1.94
C HIS A 132 -10.03 -12.38 1.93
N GLN A 133 -8.99 -12.35 2.76
CA GLN A 133 -8.61 -13.57 3.46
C GLN A 133 -9.14 -13.40 4.88
N THR A 134 -10.38 -13.86 5.07
CA THR A 134 -10.84 -14.30 6.39
C THR A 134 -9.80 -15.28 6.91
N ALA A 135 -9.26 -14.99 8.09
CA ALA A 135 -8.66 -16.01 8.92
C ALA A 135 -9.70 -17.13 9.05
N THR A 136 -9.47 -18.25 8.37
CA THR A 136 -10.04 -19.52 8.80
C THR A 136 -9.39 -19.81 10.14
N SER A 137 -10.17 -19.57 11.17
CA SER A 137 -10.04 -20.20 12.47
C SER A 137 -10.01 -21.72 12.24
N ASP A 138 -8.84 -22.34 12.40
CA ASP A 138 -8.78 -23.73 12.80
C ASP A 138 -8.21 -23.78 14.21
N THR A 139 -9.13 -24.12 15.11
CA THR A 139 -9.08 -24.56 16.49
C THR A 139 -7.73 -25.15 16.94
N PRO A 140 -7.17 -24.74 18.10
CA PRO A 140 -6.18 -25.56 18.79
C PRO A 140 -6.90 -26.77 19.40
N GLU A 141 -6.60 -27.97 18.88
CA GLU A 141 -6.97 -29.23 19.53
C GLU A 141 -6.35 -29.27 20.93
N ALA A 142 -7.20 -29.49 21.92
CA ALA A 142 -6.80 -29.86 23.26
C ALA A 142 -6.17 -31.25 23.21
N ASP A 143 -4.86 -31.34 23.43
CA ASP A 143 -4.24 -32.61 23.77
C ASP A 143 -3.99 -32.66 25.28
N THR A 144 -4.66 -33.63 25.88
CA THR A 144 -4.59 -33.96 27.31
C THR A 144 -3.66 -35.16 27.41
N GLY A 145 -2.39 -34.88 27.65
CA GLY A 145 -1.35 -35.90 27.85
C GLY A 145 -0.68 -35.69 29.20
N PHE A 146 -1.19 -36.41 30.19
CA PHE A 146 -0.70 -36.52 31.56
C PHE A 146 0.41 -37.59 31.58
N GLU A 147 1.64 -37.25 31.96
CA GLU A 147 2.59 -38.21 32.52
C GLU A 147 3.40 -37.56 33.64
N ASP A 148 3.24 -38.13 34.83
CA ASP A 148 3.94 -37.84 36.07
C ASP A 148 5.43 -38.21 35.98
N SER A 149 6.31 -37.44 36.61
CA SER A 149 7.43 -37.99 37.41
C SER A 149 8.14 -36.92 38.25
N GLU A 150 7.95 -37.08 39.57
CA GLU A 150 8.88 -36.89 40.69
C GLU A 150 9.88 -35.72 40.73
N PHE A 151 9.62 -34.84 41.72
CA PHE A 151 10.49 -34.58 42.88
C PHE A 151 11.96 -34.16 42.64
N ASP A 152 12.29 -32.91 42.93
CA ASP A 152 13.05 -32.62 44.16
C ASP A 152 12.97 -31.14 44.56
N SER A 153 13.01 -30.94 45.87
CA SER A 153 13.05 -29.65 46.56
C SER A 153 14.39 -28.95 46.35
N GLN A 154 14.40 -27.62 46.25
CA GLN A 154 15.13 -26.73 47.19
C GLN A 154 15.30 -25.30 46.66
N LYS A 155 14.68 -24.38 47.41
CA LYS A 155 15.31 -23.23 48.08
C LYS A 155 15.76 -22.06 47.18
N ASP A 156 14.92 -21.01 47.20
CA ASP A 156 15.28 -19.65 46.85
C ASP A 156 16.54 -19.16 47.59
N PRO A 157 17.43 -18.42 46.90
CA PRO A 157 18.29 -17.45 47.55
C PRO A 157 17.81 -16.02 47.26
N GLU A 158 17.51 -15.33 48.37
CA GLU A 158 17.38 -13.88 48.52
C GLU A 158 18.42 -13.08 47.71
N PHE A 159 17.90 -12.13 46.92
CA PHE A 159 18.68 -11.10 46.24
C PHE A 159 19.01 -9.97 47.24
N LYS A 160 20.29 -9.75 47.54
CA LYS A 160 20.78 -8.53 48.19
C LYS A 160 21.63 -7.73 47.20
N PRO A 161 21.37 -6.43 46.99
CA PRO A 161 22.19 -5.59 46.12
C PRO A 161 23.50 -5.18 46.80
N ASP A 162 24.56 -5.12 46.01
CA ASP A 162 25.92 -4.69 46.40
C ASP A 162 25.97 -3.22 46.82
N PRO A 163 26.81 -2.86 47.81
CA PRO A 163 27.09 -1.47 48.15
C PRO A 163 28.14 -0.85 47.21
N GLU A 164 27.83 0.35 46.73
CA GLU A 164 28.76 1.27 46.05
C GLU A 164 29.98 1.59 46.93
N SER A 165 31.17 1.61 46.31
CA SER A 165 32.32 2.47 46.66
C SER A 165 33.25 2.59 45.46
#